data_AF-A0A382JGT1-F1
#
_entry.id   AF-A0A382JGT1-F1
#
_cell.length_a   1.000
_cell.length_b   1.000
_cell.length_c   1.000
_cell.angle_alpha   90.00
_cell.angle_beta   90.00
_cell.angle_gamma   90.00
#
_symmetry.space_group_name_H-M   'P 1'
#
loop_
_entity.id
_entity.type
_entity.pdbx_description
1 polymer ?
#
loop_
_entity_poly.entity_id
_entity_poly.type
_entity_poly.pdbx_seq_one_letter_code
_entity_poly.pdbx_strand_id
1 'polypeptide(L)' 'VIPFLFTIGASFGSFLNTVIYRVPEKISIIKPGSRCSSCKTPIRLTDNIPI' A
#
# COMPACT_ATOMS: atom_id res chain seq x y z
N VAL A 1 -3.10 11.95 21.43
CA VAL A 1 -4.19 12.22 20.45
C VAL A 1 -3.63 12.44 19.05
N ILE A 2 -2.81 13.48 18.81
CA ILE A 2 -2.21 13.75 17.48
C ILE A 2 -1.44 12.55 16.88
N PRO A 3 -0.51 11.87 17.58
CA PRO A 3 0.23 10.74 16.99
C PRO A 3 -0.70 9.57 16.62
N PHE A 4 -1.78 9.37 17.38
CA PHE A 4 -2.77 8.33 17.10
C PHE A 4 -3.60 8.64 15.85
N LEU A 5 -4.03 9.90 15.69
CA LEU A 5 -4.75 10.33 14.48
C LEU A 5 -3.83 10.27 13.25
N PHE A 6 -2.55 10.60 13.41
CA PHE A 6 -1.56 10.54 12.34
C PHE A 6 -1.33 9.11 11.86
N THR A 7 -1.12 8.14 12.76
CA THR A 7 -0.88 6.75 12.36
C THR A 7 -2.10 6.14 11.67
N ILE A 8 -3.31 6.44 12.15
CA ILE A 8 -4.56 6.01 11.49
C ILE A 8 -4.68 6.66 10.12
N GLY A 9 -4.54 7.98 10.02
CA GLY A 9 -4.63 8.70 8.74
C GLY A 9 -3.61 8.19 7.72
N ALA A 10 -2.36 8.00 8.14
CA ALA A 10 -1.30 7.47 7.29
C ALA A 10 -1.59 6.02 6.83
N SER A 11 -2.12 5.17 7.72
CA SER A 11 -2.49 3.79 7.39
C SER A 11 -3.62 3.76 6.35
N PHE A 12 -4.67 4.55 6.55
CA PHE A 12 -5.80 4.64 5.61
C PHE A 12 -5.38 5.27 4.28
N GLY A 13 -4.57 6.33 4.30
CA GLY A 13 -4.06 6.97 3.08
C GLY A 13 -3.21 6.02 2.23
N SER A 14 -2.29 5.27 2.87
CA SER A 14 -1.47 4.26 2.20
C SER A 14 -2.32 3.13 1.58
N PHE A 15 -3.34 2.66 2.31
CA PHE A 15 -4.27 1.65 1.80
C PHE A 15 -5.09 2.16 0.61
N LEU A 16 -5.68 3.36 0.71
CA LEU A 16 -6.46 3.95 -0.37
C LEU A 16 -5.63 4.17 -1.64
N ASN A 17 -4.37 4.56 -1.51
CA ASN A 17 -3.45 4.67 -2.64
C ASN A 17 -3.30 3.32 -3.39
N THR A 18 -3.20 2.21 -2.63
CA THR A 18 -3.16 0.86 -3.20
C THR A 18 -4.46 0.49 -3.91
N VAL A 19 -5.62 0.87 -3.35
CA VAL A 19 -6.94 0.61 -3.95
C VAL A 19 -7.11 1.37 -5.26
N ILE A 20 -6.77 2.66 -5.29
CA ILE A 20 -6.87 3.52 -6.48
C ILE A 20 -6.03 2.94 -7.63
N TYR A 21 -4.85 2.39 -7.33
CA TYR A 21 -4.01 1.76 -8.35
C TYR A 21 -4.57 0.40 -8.81
N ARG A 22 -4.97 -0.50 -7.89
CA ARG A 22 -5.31 -1.89 -8.22
C ARG A 22 -6.71 -2.10 -8.78
N VAL A 23 -7.70 -1.35 -8.32
CA VAL A 23 -9.12 -1.50 -8.72
C VAL A 23 -9.35 -1.28 -10.22
N PRO A 24 -8.87 -0.18 -10.86
CA PRO A 24 -9.07 0.02 -12.29
C PRO A 24 -8.36 -1.05 -13.14
N GLU A 25 -7.23 -1.57 -12.66
CA GLU A 25 -6.49 -2.66 -13.32
C GLU A 25 -7.06 -4.06 -13.03
N LYS A 26 -8.15 -4.16 -12.24
CA LYS A 26 -8.77 -5.42 -11.80
C LYS A 26 -7.78 -6.38 -11.10
N ILE A 27 -6.77 -5.82 -10.44
CA ILE A 27 -5.77 -6.57 -9.69
C ILE A 27 -6.32 -6.83 -8.28
N SER A 28 -6.11 -8.04 -7.77
CA SER A 28 -6.49 -8.38 -6.40
C SER A 28 -5.70 -7.56 -5.37
N ILE A 29 -6.40 -7.04 -4.37
CA ILE A 29 -5.82 -6.24 -3.28
C ILE A 29 -5.12 -7.14 -2.25
N ILE A 30 -5.56 -8.40 -2.14
CA ILE A 30 -5.15 -9.34 -1.09
C ILE A 30 -3.91 -10.14 -1.52
N LYS A 31 -3.90 -10.70 -2.73
CA LYS A 31 -2.79 -11.50 -3.27
C LYS A 31 -2.74 -11.36 -4.80
N PRO A 32 -1.56 -11.19 -5.41
CA PRO A 32 -0.21 -11.22 -4.83
C PRO A 32 0.16 -9.94 -4.05
N GLY A 33 1.22 -10.02 -3.23
CA GLY A 33 1.74 -8.86 -2.49
C GLY A 33 2.26 -7.73 -3.39
N SER A 34 2.73 -6.64 -2.78
CA SER A 34 3.36 -5.52 -3.49
C SER A 34 4.57 -5.99 -4.32
N ARG A 35 4.66 -5.52 -5.56
CA ARG A 35 5.72 -5.87 -6.52
C ARG A 35 6.11 -4.63 -7.31
N CYS A 36 7.37 -4.56 -7.73
CA CYS A 36 7.82 -3.48 -8.61
C CYS A 36 7.10 -3.56 -9.96
N SER A 37 6.57 -2.45 -10.46
CA SER A 37 5.88 -2.39 -11.75
C SER A 37 6.80 -2.64 -12.96
N SER A 38 8.09 -2.33 -12.83
CA SER A 38 9.09 -2.51 -13.90
C SER A 38 9.69 -3.92 -13.94
N CYS A 39 10.23 -4.41 -12.82
CA CYS A 39 10.96 -5.69 -12.78
C CYS A 39 10.18 -6.84 -12.13
N LYS A 40 8.98 -6.60 -11.60
CA LYS A 40 8.08 -7.60 -10.99
C LYS A 40 8.64 -8.34 -9.77
N THR A 41 9.71 -7.84 -9.16
CA THR A 41 10.25 -8.38 -7.90
C THR A 41 9.29 -8.09 -6.74
N PRO A 42 9.14 -9.03 -5.78
CA PRO A 42 8.35 -8.80 -4.58
C PRO A 42 9.02 -7.74 -3.69
N ILE A 43 8.22 -6.79 -3.22
CA ILE A 43 8.65 -5.71 -2.33
C ILE A 43 8.51 -6.20 -0.88
N ARG A 44 9.48 -5.89 0.00
CA ARG A 44 9.40 -6.29 1.41
C ARG A 44 8.36 -5.43 2.13
N LEU A 45 7.79 -5.96 3.21
CA LEU A 45 6.85 -5.19 4.04
C LEU A 45 7.50 -3.92 4.62
N THR A 46 8.79 -3.99 4.96
CA THR A 46 9.56 -2.85 5.48
C THR A 46 9.64 -1.68 4.51
N ASP A 47 9.67 -1.96 3.21
CA ASP A 47 9.77 -0.93 2.18
C ASP A 47 8.42 -0.24 1.92
N ASN A 48 7.32 -0.79 2.47
CA ASN A 48 5.98 -0.23 2.38
C ASN A 48 5.58 0.54 3.65
N ILE A 49 6.48 0.74 4.61
CA ILE A 49 6.20 1.50 5.83
C ILE A 49 6.19 3.00 5.48
N PRO A 50 5.08 3.71 5.70
CA PRO A 50 5.04 5.16 5.60
C PRO A 50 5.80 5.74 6.81
N ILE A 51 7.09 6.02 6.63
CA ILE A 51 7.90 6.84 7.54
C ILE A 51 7.78 8.32 7.19
#